data_AF-A0A1R1RSI4-F1
#
_entry.id   AF-A0A1R1RSI4-F1
#
_cell.length_a   1.000
_cell.length_b   1.000
_cell.length_c   1.000
_cell.angle_alpha   90.00
_cell.angle_beta   90.00
_cell.angle_gamma   90.00
#
_symmetry.space_group_name_H-M   'P 1'
#
loop_
_entity.id
_entity.type
_entity.pdbx_description
1 polymer ?
#
loop_
_entity_poly.entity_id
_entity_poly.type
_entity_poly.pdbx_seq_one_letter_code
_entity_poly.pdbx_strand_id
1 'polypeptide(L)'
;MISIAGYGLRPEDVEKLNVSQTQKGIAGQMLALPSRYSYASVSELLFELRFREHTIESARELINSGAKFATFSKTYGNEEFWRVTPEGALELRYRASASKAIRNIFGSGPLYAFECATAIVIIFYMALVKTIGDQKFDQNYQRIILYDWHYEKLPIYTDKGNDFLPGDCLYFKNPEFDPERPQWRGENAIYLGNDQYAAHGLGILSAETIIKKLNGLRKPGAQTSAYLLSQVTRVDIPALFEIIR
;
A
#
# COMPACT_ATOMS: atom_id res chain seq x y z
N MET A 1 18.01 4.47 -11.84
CA MET A 1 18.81 5.73 -11.78
C MET A 1 18.10 6.73 -10.90
N ILE A 2 18.80 7.37 -9.94
CA ILE A 2 18.27 8.47 -9.13
C ILE A 2 18.93 9.79 -9.54
N SER A 3 18.17 10.86 -9.72
CA SER A 3 18.68 12.22 -9.93
C SER A 3 18.07 13.21 -8.95
N ILE A 4 18.88 14.09 -8.38
CA ILE A 4 18.46 15.19 -7.50
C ILE A 4 18.87 16.51 -8.13
N ALA A 5 17.90 17.38 -8.43
CA ALA A 5 18.14 18.67 -9.10
C ALA A 5 19.01 18.54 -10.37
N GLY A 6 18.83 17.45 -11.12
CA GLY A 6 19.61 17.13 -12.33
C GLY A 6 20.94 16.40 -12.10
N TYR A 7 21.40 16.25 -10.86
CA TYR A 7 22.61 15.51 -10.52
C TYR A 7 22.30 14.04 -10.25
N GLY A 8 22.91 13.13 -11.02
CA GLY A 8 22.78 11.68 -10.82
C GLY A 8 23.50 11.21 -9.57
N LEU A 9 22.82 10.43 -8.73
CA LEU A 9 23.41 9.80 -7.55
C LEU A 9 24.16 8.53 -7.93
N ARG A 10 25.30 8.31 -7.26
CA ARG A 10 26.07 7.07 -7.37
C ARG A 10 25.91 6.22 -6.10
N PRO A 11 26.25 4.92 -6.14
CA PRO A 11 26.16 4.06 -4.96
C PRO A 11 26.87 4.60 -3.72
N GLU A 12 28.05 5.20 -3.88
CA GLU A 12 28.81 5.82 -2.79
C GLU A 12 28.12 7.05 -2.16
N ASP A 13 27.22 7.70 -2.88
CA ASP A 13 26.46 8.84 -2.38
C ASP A 13 25.28 8.35 -1.50
N VAL A 14 24.69 7.20 -1.85
CA VAL A 14 23.66 6.53 -1.03
C VAL A 14 24.23 6.06 0.31
N GLU A 15 25.47 5.56 0.33
CA GLU A 15 26.09 5.09 1.58
C GLU A 15 26.32 6.20 2.61
N LYS A 16 26.48 7.45 2.14
CA LYS A 16 26.67 8.64 2.97
C LYS A 16 25.35 9.18 3.52
N LEU A 17 24.20 8.71 3.05
CA LEU A 17 22.90 9.12 3.59
C LEU A 17 22.75 8.61 5.03
N ASN A 18 22.36 9.50 5.94
CA ASN A 18 22.03 9.14 7.32
C ASN A 18 20.59 8.60 7.39
N VAL A 19 20.42 7.36 6.93
CA VAL A 19 19.13 6.68 6.76
C VAL A 19 19.19 5.24 7.30
N SER A 20 18.03 4.61 7.50
CA SER A 20 17.97 3.22 7.97
C SER A 20 18.55 2.24 6.95
N GLN A 21 18.89 1.02 7.39
CA GLN A 21 19.38 -0.02 6.48
C GLN A 21 18.33 -0.41 5.43
N THR A 22 17.04 -0.41 5.78
CA THR A 22 15.94 -0.64 4.83
C THR A 22 15.93 0.44 3.75
N GLN A 23 16.03 1.72 4.15
CA GLN A 23 16.07 2.86 3.24
C GLN A 23 17.29 2.79 2.31
N LYS A 24 18.47 2.43 2.82
CA LYS A 24 19.66 2.18 1.98
C LYS A 24 19.43 1.05 0.97
N GLY A 25 18.82 -0.06 1.41
CA GLY A 25 18.50 -1.19 0.53
C GLY A 25 17.54 -0.80 -0.60
N ILE A 26 16.51 -0.01 -0.29
CA ILE A 26 15.56 0.52 -1.29
C ILE A 26 16.29 1.46 -2.27
N ALA A 27 17.09 2.40 -1.78
CA ALA A 27 17.87 3.32 -2.63
C ALA A 27 18.85 2.57 -3.54
N GLY A 28 19.49 1.50 -3.03
CA GLY A 28 20.34 0.62 -3.83
C GLY A 28 19.58 -0.05 -4.98
N GLN A 29 18.36 -0.55 -4.73
CA GLN A 29 17.51 -1.12 -5.77
C GLN A 29 17.05 -0.06 -6.79
N MET A 30 16.69 1.14 -6.34
CA MET A 30 16.34 2.26 -7.23
C MET A 30 17.50 2.66 -8.17
N LEU A 31 18.74 2.55 -7.71
CA LEU A 31 19.92 2.75 -8.56
C LEU A 31 20.13 1.62 -9.58
N ALA A 32 19.91 0.38 -9.17
CA ALA A 32 20.12 -0.81 -10.00
C ALA A 32 19.03 -1.04 -11.07
N LEU A 33 17.80 -0.60 -10.80
CA LEU A 33 16.68 -0.75 -11.72
C LEU A 33 16.74 0.25 -12.89
N PRO A 34 16.19 -0.11 -14.07
CA PRO A 34 16.24 0.74 -15.27
C PRO A 34 15.41 2.02 -15.13
N SER A 35 14.46 2.04 -14.21
CA SER A 35 13.57 3.18 -13.96
C SER A 35 14.33 4.40 -13.45
N ARG A 36 13.78 5.58 -13.77
CA ARG A 36 14.36 6.87 -13.43
C ARG A 36 13.54 7.52 -12.31
N TYR A 37 14.20 7.88 -11.23
CA TYR A 37 13.62 8.55 -10.08
C TYR A 37 14.22 9.95 -10.02
N SER A 38 13.41 10.99 -10.15
CA SER A 38 13.86 12.38 -10.17
C SER A 38 13.23 13.16 -9.03
N TYR A 39 14.06 13.87 -8.28
CA TYR A 39 13.67 14.66 -7.12
C TYR A 39 14.22 16.08 -7.25
N ALA A 40 13.48 17.08 -6.77
CA ALA A 40 13.94 18.47 -6.73
C ALA A 40 14.96 18.70 -5.59
N SER A 41 14.93 17.89 -4.53
CA SER A 41 15.82 18.04 -3.38
C SER A 41 16.15 16.71 -2.69
N VAL A 42 17.20 16.71 -1.85
CA VAL A 42 17.52 15.57 -0.99
C VAL A 42 16.38 15.26 -0.02
N SER A 43 15.69 16.28 0.49
CA SER A 43 14.56 16.11 1.42
C SER A 43 13.41 15.30 0.81
N GLU A 44 13.19 15.44 -0.50
CA GLU A 44 12.16 14.72 -1.25
C GLU A 44 12.55 13.25 -1.47
N LEU A 45 13.81 12.96 -1.84
CA LEU A 45 14.31 11.57 -1.86
C LEU A 45 14.18 10.93 -0.47
N LEU A 46 14.58 11.64 0.60
CA LEU A 46 14.45 11.12 1.96
C LEU A 46 12.98 10.92 2.36
N PHE A 47 12.06 11.70 1.81
CA PHE A 47 10.63 11.50 2.00
C PHE A 47 10.16 10.21 1.33
N GLU A 48 10.56 9.94 0.07
CA GLU A 48 10.25 8.67 -0.61
C GLU A 48 10.75 7.48 0.20
N LEU A 49 12.01 7.51 0.63
CA LEU A 49 12.61 6.39 1.35
C LEU A 49 11.89 6.13 2.68
N ARG A 50 11.55 7.17 3.44
CA ARG A 50 10.73 7.04 4.66
C ARG A 50 9.34 6.52 4.37
N PHE A 51 8.67 7.05 3.34
CA PHE A 51 7.32 6.64 2.99
C PHE A 51 7.28 5.15 2.61
N ARG A 52 8.20 4.69 1.77
CA ARG A 52 8.31 3.27 1.38
C ARG A 52 8.59 2.36 2.57
N GLU A 53 9.53 2.72 3.45
CA GLU A 53 9.79 1.97 4.66
C GLU A 53 8.54 1.89 5.54
N HIS A 54 7.87 3.01 5.79
CA HIS A 54 6.63 3.03 6.56
C HIS A 54 5.48 2.29 5.87
N THR A 55 5.42 2.20 4.54
CA THR A 55 4.46 1.35 3.81
C THR A 55 4.71 -0.12 4.11
N ILE A 56 5.98 -0.57 4.07
CA ILE A 56 6.36 -1.95 4.40
C ILE A 56 5.97 -2.28 5.85
N GLU A 57 6.31 -1.40 6.79
CA GLU A 57 5.97 -1.57 8.20
C GLU A 57 4.46 -1.60 8.42
N SER A 58 3.73 -0.65 7.83
CA SER A 58 2.26 -0.57 7.98
C SER A 58 1.60 -1.79 7.36
N ALA A 59 2.09 -2.32 6.24
CA ALA A 59 1.57 -3.57 5.69
C ALA A 59 1.76 -4.74 6.66
N ARG A 60 2.93 -4.87 7.30
CA ARG A 60 3.17 -5.90 8.32
C ARG A 60 2.28 -5.71 9.54
N GLU A 61 2.14 -4.49 10.03
CA GLU A 61 1.28 -4.15 11.17
C GLU A 61 -0.19 -4.45 10.87
N LEU A 62 -0.69 -4.12 9.67
CA LEU A 62 -2.08 -4.39 9.32
C LEU A 62 -2.37 -5.89 9.32
N ILE A 63 -1.49 -6.70 8.71
CA ILE A 63 -1.64 -8.16 8.71
C ILE A 63 -1.64 -8.73 10.13
N ASN A 64 -0.86 -8.15 11.03
CA ASN A 64 -0.76 -8.59 12.43
C ASN A 64 -1.80 -7.96 13.36
N SER A 65 -2.56 -6.97 12.90
CA SER A 65 -3.52 -6.20 13.73
C SER A 65 -4.72 -7.03 14.19
N GLY A 66 -5.04 -8.11 13.49
CA GLY A 66 -6.29 -8.87 13.68
C GLY A 66 -7.47 -8.33 12.85
N ALA A 67 -7.28 -7.28 12.04
CA ALA A 67 -8.26 -6.86 11.04
C ALA A 67 -8.49 -7.97 10.02
N LYS A 68 -9.77 -8.24 9.72
CA LYS A 68 -10.17 -9.37 8.89
C LYS A 68 -10.49 -8.93 7.46
N PHE A 69 -10.42 -9.86 6.53
CA PHE A 69 -11.00 -9.66 5.21
C PHE A 69 -12.54 -9.73 5.27
N ALA A 70 -13.21 -8.82 4.58
CA ALA A 70 -14.64 -8.89 4.31
C ALA A 70 -14.98 -8.32 2.92
N THR A 71 -16.03 -8.85 2.30
CA THR A 71 -16.67 -8.20 1.15
C THR A 71 -17.31 -6.89 1.59
N PHE A 72 -17.62 -5.99 0.65
CA PHE A 72 -18.26 -4.70 0.98
C PHE A 72 -19.53 -4.85 1.82
N SER A 73 -20.43 -5.77 1.45
CA SER A 73 -21.66 -6.07 2.21
C SER A 73 -21.45 -6.58 3.65
N LYS A 74 -20.22 -6.96 4.01
CA LYS A 74 -19.84 -7.46 5.34
C LYS A 74 -18.78 -6.57 5.99
N THR A 75 -18.48 -5.41 5.41
CA THR A 75 -17.50 -4.47 5.97
C THR A 75 -18.01 -3.93 7.30
N TYR A 76 -17.12 -3.84 8.28
CA TYR A 76 -17.41 -3.24 9.58
C TYR A 76 -16.15 -2.54 10.13
N GLY A 77 -16.35 -1.60 11.05
CA GLY A 77 -15.28 -0.86 11.69
C GLY A 77 -15.70 -0.30 13.05
N ASN A 78 -14.74 0.18 13.84
CA ASN A 78 -15.02 0.79 15.13
C ASN A 78 -15.92 2.03 14.97
N GLU A 79 -17.13 1.95 15.51
CA GLU A 79 -18.14 3.00 15.40
C GLU A 79 -17.76 4.29 16.13
N GLU A 80 -16.74 4.29 17.00
CA GLU A 80 -16.19 5.52 17.56
C GLU A 80 -15.68 6.47 16.45
N PHE A 81 -15.08 5.90 15.41
CA PHE A 81 -14.40 6.65 14.34
C PHE A 81 -15.13 6.59 13.01
N TRP A 82 -15.80 5.49 12.70
CA TRP A 82 -16.30 5.21 11.35
C TRP A 82 -17.81 4.98 11.35
N ARG A 83 -18.49 5.48 10.31
CA ARG A 83 -19.84 5.08 9.93
C ARG A 83 -19.73 4.11 8.75
N VAL A 84 -20.36 2.94 8.85
CA VAL A 84 -20.47 2.01 7.72
C VAL A 84 -21.69 2.40 6.88
N THR A 85 -21.50 2.66 5.58
CA THR A 85 -22.62 2.92 4.66
C THR A 85 -23.30 1.62 4.23
N PRO A 86 -24.54 1.67 3.67
CA PRO A 86 -25.19 0.48 3.12
C PRO A 86 -24.37 -0.24 2.05
N GLU A 87 -23.53 0.49 1.32
CA GLU A 87 -22.64 -0.04 0.28
C GLU A 87 -21.33 -0.62 0.85
N GLY A 88 -21.07 -0.48 2.15
CA GLY A 88 -19.89 -0.99 2.82
C GLY A 88 -18.70 -0.02 2.87
N ALA A 89 -18.90 1.28 2.67
CA ALA A 89 -17.85 2.27 2.85
C ALA A 89 -17.67 2.60 4.35
N LEU A 90 -16.41 2.78 4.80
CA LEU A 90 -16.11 3.31 6.13
C LEU A 90 -15.86 4.82 6.02
N GLU A 91 -16.86 5.61 6.41
CA GLU A 91 -16.77 7.06 6.40
C GLU A 91 -16.31 7.59 7.75
N LEU A 92 -15.28 8.43 7.74
CA LEU A 92 -14.80 9.09 8.94
C LEU A 92 -15.92 9.95 9.55
N ARG A 93 -16.19 9.75 10.84
CA ARG A 93 -17.20 10.54 11.55
C ARG A 93 -16.84 12.02 11.59
N TYR A 94 -17.87 12.84 11.60
CA TYR A 94 -17.72 14.29 11.66
C TYR A 94 -16.86 14.72 12.85
N ARG A 95 -15.79 15.47 12.58
CA ARG A 95 -14.80 15.99 13.54
C ARG A 95 -13.96 14.92 14.27
N ALA A 96 -14.02 13.65 13.87
CA ALA A 96 -13.05 12.67 14.33
C ALA A 96 -11.64 13.01 13.80
N SER A 97 -10.61 12.79 14.61
CA SER A 97 -9.21 12.93 14.16
C SER A 97 -8.89 11.80 13.18
N ALA A 98 -8.48 12.17 11.96
CA ALA A 98 -8.24 11.23 10.88
C ALA A 98 -7.06 10.31 11.18
N SER A 99 -5.96 10.86 11.69
CA SER A 99 -4.79 10.10 12.12
C SER A 99 -5.12 9.11 13.23
N LYS A 100 -5.90 9.51 14.25
CA LYS A 100 -6.37 8.60 15.30
C LYS A 100 -7.26 7.49 14.76
N ALA A 101 -8.19 7.83 13.86
CA ALA A 101 -9.09 6.86 13.23
C ALA A 101 -8.32 5.82 12.41
N ILE A 102 -7.33 6.24 11.62
CA ILE A 102 -6.45 5.35 10.86
C ILE A 102 -5.62 4.48 11.82
N ARG A 103 -4.94 5.07 12.81
CA ARG A 103 -4.14 4.33 13.79
C ARG A 103 -4.98 3.31 14.57
N ASN A 104 -6.25 3.61 14.85
CA ASN A 104 -7.14 2.69 15.55
C ASN A 104 -7.36 1.38 14.79
N ILE A 105 -7.32 1.39 13.45
CA ILE A 105 -7.40 0.17 12.63
C ILE A 105 -6.25 -0.80 12.98
N PHE A 106 -5.06 -0.27 13.22
CA PHE A 106 -3.87 -1.07 13.53
C PHE A 106 -3.82 -1.49 15.00
N GLY A 107 -4.25 -0.60 15.92
CA GLY A 107 -4.26 -0.86 17.36
C GLY A 107 -5.49 -1.64 17.87
N SER A 108 -6.55 -1.74 17.08
CA SER A 108 -7.81 -2.39 17.45
C SER A 108 -8.38 -3.20 16.28
N GLY A 109 -7.49 -3.83 15.49
CA GLY A 109 -7.82 -4.56 14.27
C GLY A 109 -9.01 -5.53 14.37
N PRO A 110 -9.24 -6.28 15.46
CA PRO A 110 -10.39 -7.18 15.55
C PRO A 110 -11.75 -6.48 15.41
N LEU A 111 -11.82 -5.16 15.64
CA LEU A 111 -13.01 -4.33 15.42
C LEU A 111 -13.24 -3.96 13.94
N TYR A 112 -12.42 -4.46 13.02
CA TYR A 112 -12.46 -4.11 11.61
C TYR A 112 -12.48 -5.32 10.69
N ALA A 113 -13.24 -5.20 9.62
CA ALA A 113 -13.05 -6.03 8.43
C ALA A 113 -13.40 -5.27 7.15
N PHE A 114 -12.58 -5.42 6.11
CA PHE A 114 -12.73 -4.71 4.83
C PHE A 114 -12.06 -5.45 3.66
N GLU A 115 -12.22 -4.93 2.45
CA GLU A 115 -11.73 -5.50 1.19
C GLU A 115 -10.22 -5.25 0.99
N CYS A 116 -9.57 -6.02 0.12
CA CYS A 116 -8.12 -5.92 -0.14
C CYS A 116 -7.69 -4.56 -0.72
N ALA A 117 -8.46 -3.93 -1.61
CA ALA A 117 -8.19 -2.60 -2.16
C ALA A 117 -8.26 -1.53 -1.06
N THR A 118 -9.31 -1.59 -0.22
CA THR A 118 -9.46 -0.71 0.95
C THR A 118 -8.25 -0.84 1.89
N ALA A 119 -7.75 -2.05 2.09
CA ALA A 119 -6.56 -2.31 2.91
C ALA A 119 -5.30 -1.61 2.37
N ILE A 120 -5.09 -1.53 1.05
CA ILE A 120 -3.96 -0.81 0.47
C ILE A 120 -4.03 0.68 0.77
N VAL A 121 -5.21 1.30 0.60
CA VAL A 121 -5.39 2.72 0.91
C VAL A 121 -5.14 3.00 2.40
N ILE A 122 -5.62 2.13 3.30
CA ILE A 122 -5.34 2.21 4.74
C ILE A 122 -3.84 2.14 5.03
N ILE A 123 -3.11 1.23 4.37
CA ILE A 123 -1.65 1.11 4.50
C ILE A 123 -0.96 2.39 4.05
N PHE A 124 -1.36 2.99 2.92
CA PHE A 124 -0.79 4.25 2.45
C PHE A 124 -1.07 5.42 3.38
N TYR A 125 -2.29 5.52 3.95
CA TYR A 125 -2.57 6.54 4.95
C TYR A 125 -1.75 6.35 6.22
N MET A 126 -1.60 5.12 6.71
CA MET A 126 -0.76 4.86 7.89
C MET A 126 0.71 5.16 7.63
N ALA A 127 1.21 4.80 6.44
CA ALA A 127 2.56 5.16 6.01
C ALA A 127 2.75 6.68 5.97
N LEU A 128 1.75 7.42 5.48
CA LEU A 128 1.76 8.87 5.45
C LEU A 128 1.76 9.45 6.87
N VAL A 129 0.85 9.00 7.73
CA VAL A 129 0.77 9.38 9.16
C VAL A 129 2.12 9.20 9.85
N LYS A 130 2.79 8.06 9.66
CA LYS A 130 4.15 7.80 10.20
C LYS A 130 5.20 8.75 9.61
N THR A 131 5.06 9.16 8.35
CA THR A 131 6.03 9.99 7.64
C THR A 131 5.95 11.46 8.02
N ILE A 132 4.74 12.00 8.22
CA ILE A 132 4.51 13.45 8.37
C ILE A 132 3.99 13.84 9.75
N GLY A 133 3.57 12.86 10.56
CA GLY A 133 3.00 13.06 11.88
C GLY A 133 1.51 13.40 11.87
N ASP A 134 0.86 13.15 13.00
CA ASP A 134 -0.60 13.25 13.19
C ASP A 134 -1.13 14.65 12.86
N GLN A 135 -0.45 15.70 13.33
CA GLN A 135 -0.89 17.08 13.15
C GLN A 135 -0.98 17.48 11.67
N LYS A 136 0.07 17.20 10.88
CA LYS A 136 0.08 17.52 9.45
C LYS A 136 -0.92 16.66 8.67
N PHE A 137 -1.09 15.41 9.07
CA PHE A 137 -2.08 14.53 8.46
C PHE A 137 -3.50 15.05 8.71
N ASP A 138 -3.87 15.35 9.95
CA ASP A 138 -5.20 15.86 10.32
C ASP A 138 -5.53 17.20 9.66
N GLN A 139 -4.52 18.06 9.44
CA GLN A 139 -4.69 19.34 8.73
C GLN A 139 -5.07 19.12 7.25
N ASN A 140 -4.45 18.13 6.59
CA ASN A 140 -4.59 17.89 5.16
C ASN A 140 -5.75 16.94 4.80
N TYR A 141 -6.09 15.99 5.67
CA TYR A 141 -7.04 14.90 5.42
C TYR A 141 -8.20 14.93 6.43
N GLN A 142 -9.09 15.90 6.26
CA GLN A 142 -10.21 16.12 7.20
C GLN A 142 -11.46 15.29 6.87
N ARG A 143 -11.49 14.67 5.69
CA ARG A 143 -12.60 13.86 5.18
C ARG A 143 -12.01 12.62 4.54
N ILE A 144 -12.24 11.46 5.16
CA ILE A 144 -11.75 10.18 4.65
C ILE A 144 -12.95 9.25 4.49
N ILE A 145 -13.02 8.60 3.34
CA ILE A 145 -13.91 7.47 3.06
C ILE A 145 -13.01 6.32 2.62
N LEU A 146 -13.04 5.21 3.37
CA LEU A 146 -12.30 4.00 3.01
C LEU A 146 -13.27 3.06 2.29
N TYR A 147 -13.13 2.96 0.98
CA TYR A 147 -13.99 2.15 0.12
C TYR A 147 -13.31 1.82 -1.20
N ASP A 148 -12.95 0.56 -1.43
CA ASP A 148 -12.22 0.14 -2.63
C ASP A 148 -10.95 0.99 -2.83
N TRP A 149 -10.73 1.56 -4.02
CA TRP A 149 -9.64 2.47 -4.33
C TRP A 149 -10.02 3.95 -4.13
N HIS A 150 -10.99 4.28 -3.28
CA HIS A 150 -11.26 5.68 -2.94
C HIS A 150 -10.19 6.21 -1.98
N TYR A 151 -9.57 7.33 -2.36
CA TYR A 151 -8.61 8.06 -1.55
C TYR A 151 -8.83 9.57 -1.70
N GLU A 152 -8.57 10.30 -0.62
CA GLU A 152 -8.59 11.75 -0.55
C GLU A 152 -7.17 12.23 -0.86
N LYS A 153 -6.96 12.99 -1.93
CA LYS A 153 -5.70 13.71 -2.25
C LYS A 153 -4.40 12.90 -2.42
N LEU A 154 -4.37 11.60 -2.15
CA LEU A 154 -3.18 10.78 -2.44
C LEU A 154 -2.94 10.73 -3.95
N PRO A 155 -1.79 11.20 -4.46
CA PRO A 155 -1.51 11.14 -5.89
C PRO A 155 -1.04 9.73 -6.25
N ILE A 156 -1.97 8.82 -6.52
CA ILE A 156 -1.68 7.42 -6.85
C ILE A 156 -1.66 7.24 -8.36
N TYR A 157 -0.68 6.50 -8.87
CA TYR A 157 -0.58 6.11 -10.27
C TYR A 157 -0.24 4.63 -10.43
N THR A 158 -0.53 4.08 -11.61
CA THR A 158 -0.18 2.70 -11.98
C THR A 158 0.53 2.68 -13.32
N ASP A 159 1.73 2.14 -13.35
CA ASP A 159 2.53 1.97 -14.57
C ASP A 159 2.71 0.50 -14.92
N LYS A 160 2.97 0.22 -16.20
CA LYS A 160 3.38 -1.11 -16.66
C LYS A 160 4.87 -1.29 -16.41
N GLY A 161 5.26 -2.41 -15.81
CA GLY A 161 6.65 -2.68 -15.47
C GLY A 161 6.83 -3.89 -14.55
N ASN A 162 8.07 -4.34 -14.42
CA ASN A 162 8.50 -5.41 -13.51
C ASN A 162 9.65 -4.93 -12.58
N ASP A 163 9.90 -3.62 -12.54
CA ASP A 163 10.92 -2.94 -11.75
C ASP A 163 10.43 -2.70 -10.32
N PHE A 164 10.03 -3.78 -9.64
CA PHE A 164 9.40 -3.67 -8.33
C PHE A 164 10.39 -3.28 -7.23
N LEU A 165 9.95 -2.36 -6.40
CA LEU A 165 10.64 -1.88 -5.21
C LEU A 165 9.85 -2.22 -3.96
N PRO A 166 10.51 -2.50 -2.82
CA PRO A 166 9.82 -2.61 -1.55
C PRO A 166 8.93 -1.37 -1.28
N GLY A 167 7.70 -1.62 -0.81
CA GLY A 167 6.66 -0.61 -0.65
C GLY A 167 5.73 -0.44 -1.87
N ASP A 168 6.02 -1.07 -3.01
CA ASP A 168 5.12 -1.06 -4.17
C ASP A 168 3.84 -1.87 -3.91
N CYS A 169 2.71 -1.40 -4.44
CA CYS A 169 1.48 -2.20 -4.52
C CYS A 169 1.44 -2.94 -5.86
N LEU A 170 1.33 -4.26 -5.80
CA LEU A 170 1.28 -5.16 -6.95
C LEU A 170 -0.05 -5.92 -7.00
N TYR A 171 -0.33 -6.56 -8.13
CA TYR A 171 -1.57 -7.31 -8.33
C TYR A 171 -1.32 -8.70 -8.88
N PHE A 172 -1.79 -9.72 -8.16
CA PHE A 172 -1.86 -11.09 -8.64
C PHE A 172 -3.21 -11.31 -9.32
N LYS A 173 -3.22 -11.49 -10.64
CA LYS A 173 -4.45 -11.71 -11.41
C LYS A 173 -4.80 -13.19 -11.41
N ASN A 174 -6.08 -13.51 -11.18
CA ASN A 174 -6.65 -14.84 -11.37
C ASN A 174 -7.63 -14.83 -12.55
N PRO A 175 -7.16 -15.10 -13.79
CA PRO A 175 -7.95 -14.86 -15.00
C PRO A 175 -9.15 -15.80 -15.13
N GLU A 176 -9.08 -16.98 -14.53
CA GLU A 176 -10.12 -18.01 -14.59
C GLU A 176 -10.71 -18.31 -13.21
N PHE A 177 -10.91 -17.27 -12.41
CA PHE A 177 -11.56 -17.34 -11.10
C PHE A 177 -12.98 -17.94 -11.18
N ASP A 178 -13.46 -18.46 -10.05
CA ASP A 178 -14.85 -18.93 -9.92
C ASP A 178 -15.84 -17.73 -9.93
N PRO A 179 -16.76 -17.62 -10.92
CA PRO A 179 -17.71 -16.51 -11.02
C PRO A 179 -18.61 -16.35 -9.80
N GLU A 180 -18.88 -17.42 -9.05
CA GLU A 180 -19.67 -17.38 -7.80
C GLU A 180 -18.87 -16.77 -6.63
N ARG A 181 -17.56 -16.55 -6.82
CA ARG A 181 -16.65 -15.96 -5.82
C ARG A 181 -15.78 -14.86 -6.43
N PRO A 182 -16.39 -13.77 -6.92
CA PRO A 182 -15.70 -12.72 -7.68
C PRO A 182 -14.61 -11.98 -6.89
N GLN A 183 -14.62 -12.07 -5.56
CA GLN A 183 -13.53 -11.57 -4.71
C GLN A 183 -12.18 -12.24 -5.00
N TRP A 184 -12.16 -13.45 -5.58
CA TRP A 184 -10.93 -14.17 -5.91
C TRP A 184 -10.45 -13.96 -7.35
N ARG A 185 -10.95 -12.92 -8.04
CA ARG A 185 -10.47 -12.49 -9.36
C ARG A 185 -9.01 -12.02 -9.37
N GLY A 186 -8.47 -11.74 -8.19
CA GLY A 186 -7.06 -11.47 -7.96
C GLY A 186 -6.84 -10.96 -6.54
N GLU A 187 -5.62 -10.51 -6.27
CA GLU A 187 -5.20 -10.07 -4.94
C GLU A 187 -4.27 -8.85 -5.08
N ASN A 188 -4.59 -7.75 -4.40
CA ASN A 188 -3.66 -6.65 -4.21
C ASN A 188 -2.67 -7.00 -3.09
N ALA A 189 -1.38 -6.72 -3.28
CA ALA A 189 -0.40 -6.99 -2.25
C ALA A 189 0.72 -5.95 -2.21
N ILE A 190 1.18 -5.60 -1.00
CA ILE A 190 2.37 -4.76 -0.81
C ILE A 190 3.62 -5.64 -0.90
N TYR A 191 4.53 -5.31 -1.81
CA TYR A 191 5.81 -5.99 -1.93
C TYR A 191 6.74 -5.56 -0.79
N LEU A 192 7.21 -6.52 -0.01
CA LEU A 192 8.07 -6.29 1.17
C LEU A 192 9.56 -6.51 0.86
N GLY A 193 9.90 -6.89 -0.37
CA GLY A 193 11.24 -7.38 -0.76
C GLY A 193 11.38 -8.90 -0.63
N ASN A 194 12.40 -9.46 -1.28
CA ASN A 194 12.81 -10.87 -1.17
C ASN A 194 11.66 -11.88 -1.39
N ASP A 195 10.86 -11.66 -2.43
CA ASP A 195 9.67 -12.47 -2.75
C ASP A 195 8.66 -12.58 -1.59
N GLN A 196 8.55 -11.56 -0.75
CA GLN A 196 7.52 -11.47 0.29
C GLN A 196 6.48 -10.41 -0.05
N TYR A 197 5.20 -10.75 0.13
CA TYR A 197 4.08 -9.87 -0.16
C TYR A 197 3.07 -9.90 0.99
N ALA A 198 2.64 -8.74 1.45
CA ALA A 198 1.53 -8.62 2.40
C ALA A 198 0.20 -8.51 1.62
N ALA A 199 -0.62 -9.54 1.73
CA ALA A 199 -1.91 -9.68 1.05
C ALA A 199 -3.03 -9.78 2.10
N HIS A 200 -3.94 -8.81 2.11
CA HIS A 200 -4.95 -8.69 3.16
C HIS A 200 -5.96 -9.84 3.11
N GLY A 201 -6.10 -10.58 4.20
CA GLY A 201 -6.90 -11.81 4.25
C GLY A 201 -6.12 -13.09 3.94
N LEU A 202 -4.92 -12.99 3.37
CA LEU A 202 -4.05 -14.14 3.09
C LEU A 202 -2.81 -14.19 4.01
N GLY A 203 -2.31 -13.04 4.44
CA GLY A 203 -1.13 -12.90 5.28
C GLY A 203 0.11 -12.40 4.53
N ILE A 204 1.30 -12.67 5.08
CA ILE A 204 2.57 -12.42 4.39
C ILE A 204 3.03 -13.73 3.74
N LEU A 205 3.13 -13.74 2.41
CA LEU A 205 3.32 -14.95 1.62
C LEU A 205 4.31 -14.72 0.48
N SER A 206 4.79 -15.81 -0.13
CA SER A 206 5.52 -15.77 -1.39
C SER A 206 4.61 -15.64 -2.60
N ALA A 207 5.16 -15.22 -3.75
CA ALA A 207 4.40 -15.12 -5.00
C ALA A 207 3.79 -16.48 -5.38
N GLU A 208 4.61 -17.54 -5.29
CA GLU A 208 4.16 -18.92 -5.53
C GLU A 208 2.98 -19.30 -4.65
N THR A 209 3.03 -18.94 -3.36
CA THR A 209 1.97 -19.30 -2.41
C THR A 209 0.68 -18.54 -2.69
N ILE A 210 0.76 -17.26 -3.05
CA ILE A 210 -0.42 -16.47 -3.47
C ILE A 210 -1.04 -17.06 -4.73
N ILE A 211 -0.22 -17.35 -5.75
CA ILE A 211 -0.68 -17.97 -7.00
C ILE A 211 -1.35 -19.32 -6.74
N LYS A 212 -0.76 -20.16 -5.87
CA LYS A 212 -1.35 -21.46 -5.50
C LYS A 212 -2.70 -21.31 -4.82
N LYS A 213 -2.85 -20.34 -3.90
CA LYS A 213 -4.13 -20.05 -3.23
C LYS A 213 -5.19 -19.60 -4.23
N LEU A 214 -4.87 -18.64 -5.11
CA LEU A 214 -5.78 -18.17 -6.16
C LEU A 214 -6.18 -19.29 -7.13
N ASN A 215 -5.23 -20.14 -7.53
CA ASN A 215 -5.48 -21.26 -8.44
C ASN A 215 -6.44 -22.30 -7.85
N GLY A 216 -6.47 -22.47 -6.53
CA GLY A 216 -7.41 -23.34 -5.82
C GLY A 216 -8.85 -22.80 -5.78
N LEU A 217 -9.08 -21.57 -6.25
CA LEU A 217 -10.36 -20.85 -6.22
C LEU A 217 -10.85 -20.50 -7.64
N ARG A 218 -10.43 -21.29 -8.63
CA ARG A 218 -10.80 -21.16 -10.04
C ARG A 218 -12.05 -21.98 -10.36
N LYS A 219 -12.71 -21.63 -11.46
CA LYS A 219 -13.82 -22.41 -12.03
C LYS A 219 -13.36 -23.83 -12.42
N PRO A 220 -14.26 -24.84 -12.45
CA PRO A 220 -13.93 -26.19 -12.92
C PRO A 220 -13.32 -26.17 -14.35
N GLY A 221 -12.27 -26.97 -14.55
CA GLY A 221 -11.60 -27.09 -15.86
C GLY A 221 -10.66 -25.94 -16.24
N ALA A 222 -10.43 -24.96 -15.36
CA ALA A 222 -9.52 -23.83 -15.62
C ALA A 222 -8.09 -24.28 -15.97
N GLN A 223 -7.56 -23.73 -17.06
CA GLN A 223 -6.24 -24.06 -17.61
C GLN A 223 -5.22 -22.94 -17.37
N THR A 224 -5.68 -21.70 -17.24
CA THR A 224 -4.81 -20.53 -17.08
C THR A 224 -4.52 -20.30 -15.60
N SER A 225 -3.25 -20.39 -15.20
CA SER A 225 -2.81 -20.08 -13.84
C SER A 225 -3.01 -18.60 -13.51
N ALA A 226 -3.23 -18.29 -12.25
CA ALA A 226 -2.99 -16.96 -11.70
C ALA A 226 -1.51 -16.56 -11.88
N TYR A 227 -1.24 -15.26 -11.96
CA TYR A 227 0.10 -14.71 -12.19
C TYR A 227 0.22 -13.28 -11.65
N LEU A 228 1.44 -12.87 -11.33
CA LEU A 228 1.76 -11.49 -10.99
C LEU A 228 1.69 -10.63 -12.26
N LEU A 229 0.88 -9.57 -12.25
CA LEU A 229 0.82 -8.64 -13.36
C LEU A 229 2.12 -7.84 -13.49
N SER A 230 2.53 -7.58 -14.73
CA SER A 230 3.59 -6.61 -15.06
C SER A 230 3.09 -5.18 -14.96
N GLN A 231 2.66 -4.80 -13.76
CA GLN A 231 2.25 -3.46 -13.41
C GLN A 231 2.61 -3.16 -11.95
N VAL A 232 2.71 -1.88 -11.64
CA VAL A 232 3.05 -1.40 -10.31
C VAL A 232 2.23 -0.17 -9.98
N THR A 233 1.59 -0.17 -8.80
CA THR A 233 0.86 0.99 -8.26
C THR A 233 1.70 1.66 -7.17
N ARG A 234 1.89 2.97 -7.29
CA ARG A 234 2.74 3.79 -6.41
C ARG A 234 2.04 5.09 -6.03
N VAL A 235 2.50 5.70 -4.95
CA VAL A 235 2.21 7.09 -4.62
C VAL A 235 3.29 7.97 -5.27
N ASP A 236 2.88 9.01 -5.99
CA ASP A 236 3.77 10.03 -6.56
C ASP A 236 4.31 10.91 -5.41
N ILE A 237 5.54 10.62 -5.01
CA ILE A 237 6.19 11.33 -3.92
C ILE A 237 6.46 12.80 -4.23
N PRO A 238 6.98 13.18 -5.41
CA PRO A 238 7.07 14.60 -5.79
C PRO A 238 5.75 15.35 -5.62
N ALA A 239 4.64 14.80 -6.15
CA ALA A 239 3.33 15.43 -6.02
C ALA A 239 2.84 15.47 -4.56
N LEU A 240 3.01 14.38 -3.82
CA LEU A 240 2.61 14.30 -2.42
C LEU A 240 3.41 15.27 -1.54
N PHE A 241 4.71 15.42 -1.80
CA PHE A 241 5.57 16.32 -1.06
C PHE A 241 5.09 17.78 -1.16
N GLU A 242 4.63 18.19 -2.33
CA GLU A 242 4.04 19.52 -2.55
C GLU A 242 2.66 19.68 -1.89
N ILE A 243 1.82 18.63 -1.86
CA ILE A 243 0.51 18.67 -1.19
C ILE A 243 0.64 18.86 0.32
N ILE A 244 1.67 18.30 0.94
CA ILE A 244 1.86 18.29 2.41
C ILE A 244 2.69 19.48 2.90
N ARG A 245 3.24 20.28 1.99
CA ARG A 245 4.13 21.38 2.32
C ARG A 245 3.45 22.52 3.09
#